data_AF-A0A852DQ60-F1
#
_entry.id   AF-A0A852DQ60-F1
#
_cell.length_a   1.000
_cell.length_b   1.000
_cell.length_c   1.000
_cell.angle_alpha   90.00
_cell.angle_beta   90.00
_cell.angle_gamma   90.00
#
_symmetry.space_group_name_H-M   'P 1'
#
loop_
_entity.id
_entity.type
_entity.pdbx_description
1 polymer ?
#
loop_
_entity_poly.entity_id
_entity_poly.type
_entity_poly.pdbx_seq_one_letter_code
_entity_poly.pdbx_strand_id
1 'polypeptide(L)'
;LIISFTSQISRLLQKDAEQESQMRAEIQTMKQELATISMMDEFARYARLERKINKMTDKLKTHVKARTAQLAKIKWVINIVFYIVQVS
;
A
#
# COMPACT_ATOMS: atom_id res chain seq x y z
N LEU A 1 27.78 0.01 -9.25
CA LEU A 1 26.95 1.01 -8.52
C LEU A 1 25.49 1.00 -9.00
N ILE A 2 25.21 1.25 -10.27
CA ILE A 2 23.83 1.29 -10.83
C ILE A 2 23.06 -0.03 -10.61
N ILE A 3 23.67 -1.18 -10.92
CA ILE A 3 23.03 -2.52 -10.75
C ILE A 3 22.71 -2.83 -9.28
N SER A 4 23.56 -2.38 -8.35
CA SER A 4 23.33 -2.59 -6.92
C SER A 4 22.19 -1.69 -6.42
N PHE A 5 22.15 -0.44 -6.89
CA PHE A 5 21.10 0.53 -6.56
C PHE A 5 19.72 0.10 -7.09
N THR A 6 19.63 -0.36 -8.34
CA THR A 6 18.38 -0.89 -8.90
C THR A 6 17.90 -2.13 -8.16
N SER A 7 18.82 -3.02 -7.75
CA SER A 7 18.45 -4.22 -6.97
C SER A 7 17.84 -3.88 -5.59
N GLN A 8 18.39 -2.86 -4.91
CA GLN A 8 17.88 -2.39 -3.63
C GLN A 8 16.48 -1.77 -3.77
N ILE A 9 16.27 -0.93 -4.78
CA ILE A 9 14.95 -0.34 -5.08
C ILE A 9 13.92 -1.43 -5.40
N SER A 10 14.26 -2.39 -6.25
CA SER A 10 13.33 -3.48 -6.61
C SER A 10 12.89 -4.29 -5.39
N ARG A 11 13.82 -4.61 -4.47
CA ARG A 11 13.49 -5.32 -3.22
C ARG A 11 12.57 -4.53 -2.31
N LEU A 12 12.81 -3.23 -2.17
CA LEU A 12 11.94 -2.35 -1.37
C LEU A 12 10.54 -2.27 -1.98
N LEU A 13 10.44 -2.09 -3.31
CA LEU A 13 9.15 -2.02 -4.00
C LEU A 13 8.37 -3.33 -3.98
N GLN A 14 9.06 -4.48 -4.02
CA GLN A 14 8.45 -5.79 -3.87
C GLN A 14 7.88 -5.97 -2.46
N LYS A 15 8.67 -5.63 -1.43
CA LYS A 15 8.23 -5.72 -0.04
C LYS A 15 6.98 -4.87 0.24
N ASP A 16 6.96 -3.64 -0.26
CA ASP A 16 5.79 -2.77 -0.12
C ASP A 16 4.56 -3.36 -0.85
N ALA A 17 4.74 -3.90 -2.05
CA ALA A 17 3.66 -4.51 -2.82
C ALA A 17 3.09 -5.76 -2.15
N GLU A 18 3.94 -6.60 -1.57
CA GLU A 18 3.52 -7.79 -0.83
C GLU A 18 2.75 -7.40 0.44
N GLN A 19 3.24 -6.41 1.18
CA GLN A 19 2.54 -5.88 2.35
C GLN A 19 1.17 -5.27 1.98
N GLU A 20 1.08 -4.49 0.90
CA GLU A 20 -0.19 -3.96 0.39
C GLU A 20 -1.16 -5.09 -0.01
N SER A 21 -0.64 -6.15 -0.65
CA SER A 21 -1.43 -7.32 -1.04
C SER A 21 -2.00 -8.04 0.18
N GLN A 22 -1.17 -8.28 1.20
CA GLN A 22 -1.58 -8.91 2.45
C GLN A 22 -2.66 -8.08 3.17
N MET A 23 -2.48 -6.77 3.28
CA MET A 23 -3.49 -5.88 3.87
C MET A 23 -4.81 -5.89 3.10
N ARG A 24 -4.76 -5.96 1.75
CA ARG A 24 -5.97 -6.10 0.93
C ARG A 24 -6.68 -7.42 1.21
N ALA A 25 -5.94 -8.52 1.31
CA ALA A 25 -6.50 -9.83 1.63
C ALA A 25 -7.19 -9.82 3.00
N GLU A 26 -6.54 -9.28 4.04
CA GLU A 26 -7.13 -9.15 5.37
C GLU A 26 -8.41 -8.30 5.38
N ILE A 27 -8.42 -7.18 4.64
CA ILE A 27 -9.63 -6.35 4.50
C ILE A 27 -10.75 -7.14 3.84
N GLN A 28 -10.48 -7.92 2.80
CA GLN A 28 -11.49 -8.74 2.13
C GLN A 28 -12.02 -9.84 3.05
N THR A 29 -11.16 -10.52 3.79
CA THR A 29 -11.58 -11.51 4.79
C THR A 29 -12.49 -10.90 5.85
N MET A 30 -12.13 -9.73 6.39
CA MET A 30 -13.00 -9.04 7.36
C MET A 30 -14.32 -8.56 6.75
N LYS A 31 -14.34 -8.16 5.47
CA LYS A 31 -15.60 -7.81 4.78
C LYS A 31 -16.51 -9.02 4.60
N GLN A 32 -15.94 -10.19 4.30
CA GLN A 32 -16.68 -11.44 4.23
C GLN A 32 -17.24 -11.82 5.60
N GLU A 33 -16.45 -11.67 6.67
CA GLU A 33 -16.94 -11.86 8.04
C GLU A 33 -18.05 -10.85 8.39
N LEU A 34 -17.92 -9.58 8.03
CA LEU A 34 -18.95 -8.57 8.28
C LEU A 34 -20.28 -8.92 7.60
N ALA A 35 -20.23 -9.51 6.41
CA ALA A 35 -21.42 -9.91 5.66
C ALA A 35 -22.21 -11.06 6.31
N THR A 36 -21.60 -11.81 7.23
CA THR A 36 -22.28 -12.90 7.97
C THR A 36 -22.87 -12.45 9.30
N ILE A 37 -22.57 -11.23 9.75
CA ILE A 37 -23.03 -10.70 11.04
C ILE A 37 -24.34 -9.95 10.84
N SER A 38 -25.37 -10.32 11.62
CA SER A 38 -26.64 -9.59 11.62
C SER A 38 -26.43 -8.18 12.18
N MET A 39 -26.65 -7.15 11.37
CA MET A 39 -26.59 -5.76 11.83
C MET A 39 -27.64 -5.48 12.92
N MET A 40 -28.79 -6.16 12.87
CA MET A 40 -29.91 -5.94 13.78
C MET A 40 -29.69 -6.64 15.13
N ASP A 41 -29.27 -7.90 15.10
CA ASP A 41 -29.15 -8.73 16.31
C ASP A 41 -27.76 -8.62 16.95
N GLU A 42 -26.72 -8.39 16.13
CA GLU A 42 -25.32 -8.35 16.55
C GLU A 42 -24.68 -6.96 16.31
N PHE A 43 -25.46 -5.87 16.38
CA PHE A 43 -25.02 -4.51 16.08
C PHE A 43 -23.65 -4.13 16.67
N ALA A 44 -23.41 -4.46 17.94
CA ALA A 44 -22.14 -4.14 18.61
C ALA A 44 -20.94 -4.85 17.95
N ARG A 45 -21.11 -6.11 17.52
CA ARG A 45 -20.08 -6.88 16.81
C ARG A 45 -19.89 -6.33 15.40
N TYR A 46 -20.99 -6.06 14.69
CA TYR A 46 -20.99 -5.44 13.37
C TYR A 46 -20.20 -4.12 13.39
N ALA A 47 -20.58 -3.18 14.25
CA ALA A 47 -19.96 -1.86 14.33
C ALA A 47 -18.48 -1.91 14.70
N ARG A 48 -18.06 -2.86 15.55
CA ARG A 48 -16.63 -3.06 15.87
C ARG A 48 -15.84 -3.55 14.67
N LEU A 49 -16.38 -4.53 13.94
CA LEU A 49 -15.71 -5.07 12.76
C LEU A 49 -15.67 -4.05 11.62
N GLU A 50 -16.75 -3.31 11.41
CA GLU A 50 -16.80 -2.19 10.46
C GLU A 50 -15.74 -1.13 10.77
N ARG A 51 -15.60 -0.71 12.03
CA ARG A 51 -14.53 0.23 12.45
C ARG A 51 -13.14 -0.33 12.21
N LYS A 52 -12.93 -1.63 12.43
CA LYS A 52 -11.65 -2.30 12.17
C LYS A 52 -11.33 -2.31 10.68
N ILE A 53 -12.32 -2.59 9.82
CA ILE A 53 -12.20 -2.51 8.35
C ILE A 53 -11.82 -1.11 7.92
N ASN A 54 -12.50 -0.08 8.44
CA ASN A 54 -12.20 1.32 8.11
C ASN A 54 -10.77 1.70 8.51
N LYS A 55 -10.36 1.35 9.74
CA LYS A 55 -9.00 1.60 10.22
C LYS A 55 -7.92 0.93 9.35
N MET A 56 -8.13 -0.32 8.97
CA MET A 56 -7.19 -1.04 8.10
C MET A 56 -7.17 -0.47 6.67
N THR A 57 -8.34 -0.07 6.16
CA THR A 57 -8.46 0.58 4.84
C THR A 57 -7.72 1.91 4.81
N ASP A 58 -7.86 2.75 5.84
CA ASP A 58 -7.14 4.02 5.94
C ASP A 58 -5.63 3.82 6.03
N LYS A 59 -5.20 2.79 6.76
CA LYS A 59 -3.79 2.40 6.84
C LYS A 59 -3.26 2.02 5.46
N LEU A 60 -3.97 1.17 4.73
CA LEU A 60 -3.62 0.78 3.36
C LEU A 60 -3.53 1.99 2.43
N LYS A 61 -4.52 2.89 2.49
CA LYS A 61 -4.54 4.13 1.69
C LYS A 61 -3.31 5.00 1.95
N THR A 62 -2.90 5.09 3.22
CA THR A 62 -1.70 5.86 3.62
C THR A 62 -0.42 5.21 3.09
N HIS A 63 -0.30 3.88 3.18
CA HIS A 63 0.83 3.13 2.61
C HIS A 63 0.94 3.33 1.09
N VAL A 64 -0.15 3.14 0.36
CA VAL A 64 -0.18 3.34 -1.10
C VAL A 64 0.25 4.76 -1.48
N LYS A 65 -0.29 5.78 -0.79
CA LYS A 65 0.10 7.18 -1.04
C LYS A 65 1.59 7.43 -0.82
N ALA A 66 2.15 6.91 0.27
CA ALA A 66 3.57 7.05 0.58
C ALA A 66 4.43 6.37 -0.50
N ARG A 67 4.08 5.16 -0.92
CA ARG A 67 4.76 4.42 -2.00
C ARG A 67 4.69 5.17 -3.34
N THR A 68 3.53 5.69 -3.71
CA THR A 68 3.38 6.49 -4.94
C THR A 68 4.24 7.75 -4.89
N ALA A 69 4.30 8.45 -3.75
CA ALA A 69 5.15 9.63 -3.60
C ALA A 69 6.65 9.27 -3.70
N GLN A 70 7.07 8.15 -3.11
CA GLN A 70 8.45 7.66 -3.23
C GLN A 70 8.80 7.33 -4.68
N LEU A 71 7.92 6.61 -5.39
CA LEU A 71 8.10 6.31 -6.81
C LEU A 71 8.20 7.57 -7.67
N ALA A 72 7.37 8.57 -7.42
CA ALA A 72 7.43 9.85 -8.11
C ALA A 72 8.78 10.57 -7.86
N LYS A 73 9.27 10.56 -6.62
CA LYS A 73 10.58 11.12 -6.27
C LYS A 73 11.71 10.39 -7.01
N ILE A 74 11.72 9.06 -7.02
CA ILE A 74 12.73 8.26 -7.73
C ILE A 74 12.71 8.59 -9.23
N LYS A 75 11.52 8.61 -9.84
CA LYS A 75 11.35 8.94 -11.27
C LYS A 75 11.88 10.33 -11.59
N TRP A 76 11.59 11.32 -10.74
CA TRP A 76 12.07 12.69 -10.91
C TRP A 76 13.60 12.78 -10.85
N VAL A 77 14.23 12.11 -9.88
CA VAL A 77 15.70 12.06 -9.76
C VAL A 77 16.33 11.42 -11.00
N ILE A 78 15.80 10.28 -11.47
CA ILE A 78 16.29 9.61 -12.67
C ILE A 78 16.20 10.54 -13.89
N ASN A 79 15.11 11.28 -14.03
CA ASN A 79 14.91 12.20 -15.14
C ASN A 79 15.94 13.35 -15.13
N ILE A 80 16.28 13.89 -13.96
CA ILE A 80 17.32 14.92 -13.83
C ILE A 80 18.69 14.38 -14.20
N VAL A 81 19.06 13.21 -13.69
CA VAL A 81 20.36 12.59 -14.00
C VAL A 81 20.47 12.33 -15.49
N PHE A 82 19.41 11.81 -16.11
CA PHE A 82 19.36 11.57 -17.55
C PHE A 82 19.49 12.86 -18.36
N TYR A 83 18.80 13.93 -17.96
CA TYR A 83 18.89 15.25 -18.61
C TYR A 83 20.32 15.80 -18.57
N ILE A 84 20.99 15.77 -17.42
CA ILE A 84 22.37 16.25 -17.29
C ILE A 84 23.30 15.45 -18.20
N VAL A 85 23.23 14.12 -18.17
CA VAL A 85 24.07 13.24 -19.00
C VAL A 85 23.81 13.45 -20.50
N GLN A 86 22.56 13.68 -20.91
CA GLN A 86 22.22 13.92 -22.32
C GLN A 86 22.72 15.28 -22.84
N VAL A 87 22.75 16.29 -21.98
CA VAL A 87 23.17 17.67 -22.33
C VAL A 87 24.71 17.83 -22.22
N SER A 88 25.40 16.90 -21.57
CA SER A 88 26.87 16.83 -21.46
C SER A 88 27.50 16.15 -22.67
#